data_AF-A0A2V8HX30-F1
#
_entry.id   AF-A0A2V8HX30-F1
#
_cell.length_a   1.000
_cell.length_b   1.000
_cell.length_c   1.000
_cell.angle_alpha   90.00
_cell.angle_beta   90.00
_cell.angle_gamma   90.00
#
_symmetry.space_group_name_H-M   'P 1'
#
loop_
_entity.id
_entity.type
_entity.pdbx_description
1 polymer ?
#
loop_
_entity_poly.entity_id
_entity_poly.type
_entity_poly.pdbx_seq_one_letter_code
_entity_poly.pdbx_strand_id
1 'polypeptide(L)'
;MQEHRLHRGWLGGAVVCAAAVIGSSPYIGDIRSAILAAFPTQFRLIIGGAIATAVIAALVYALGSIRDRRAWRYTGLGVAIGGAVLYARLVATGNLLVDVVEHVHFVEYGVIVLNLVSVTCGLCFAASVDPPARFSIPLVRRVLRPIAYGVSVVLLAFAGFFHAVHLGHQVYEPDIGVFWSHYDAQTLLAESTDRANRWRSNPPTEMRRLSHEDQYLSEALWHVQERNRAWGAGDQFSAWRENLILERFYAPVLDTPTFASRTPSRWPAPQRDDAAARIASDPGI
;
A
#
# COMPACT_ATOMS: atom_id res chain seq x y z
N MET A 1 37.45 27.67 2.56
CA MET A 1 36.19 26.98 2.92
C MET A 1 35.04 27.92 2.64
N GLN A 2 34.40 27.80 1.47
CA GLN A 2 33.17 28.53 1.17
C GLN A 2 32.02 27.82 1.88
N GLU A 3 31.39 28.48 2.85
CA GLU A 3 30.13 28.00 3.42
C GLU A 3 29.10 27.95 2.28
N HIS A 4 28.80 26.75 1.78
CA HIS A 4 27.60 26.50 1.00
C HIS A 4 26.41 26.82 1.89
N ARG A 5 25.91 28.06 1.81
CA ARG A 5 24.61 28.45 2.35
C ARG A 5 23.56 27.61 1.65
N LEU A 6 23.22 26.46 2.24
CA LEU A 6 21.99 25.74 1.95
C LEU A 6 20.85 26.76 2.07
N HIS A 7 20.32 27.20 0.92
CA HIS A 7 19.22 28.14 0.88
C HIS A 7 18.05 27.50 1.62
N ARG A 8 17.74 28.00 2.82
CA ARG A 8 16.67 27.49 3.69
C ARG A 8 15.34 27.32 2.95
N GLY A 9 15.08 28.15 1.94
CA GLY A 9 13.90 28.04 1.08
C GLY A 9 13.81 26.74 0.27
N TRP A 10 14.94 26.20 -0.21
CA TRP A 10 14.97 24.95 -0.98
C TRP A 10 14.70 23.74 -0.10
N LEU A 11 15.27 23.73 1.11
CA LEU A 11 15.04 22.67 2.08
C LEU A 11 13.58 22.68 2.57
N GLY A 12 13.03 23.88 2.84
CA GLY A 12 11.62 24.05 3.19
C GLY A 12 10.69 23.57 2.07
N GLY A 13 10.98 23.94 0.82
CA GLY A 13 10.22 23.48 -0.35
C GLY A 13 10.24 21.95 -0.51
N ALA A 14 11.41 21.33 -0.37
CA ALA A 14 11.54 19.87 -0.44
C ALA A 14 10.74 19.15 0.66
N VAL A 15 10.76 19.66 1.89
CA VAL A 15 9.98 19.10 3.00
C VAL A 15 8.49 19.23 2.76
N VAL A 16 8.02 20.39 2.26
CA VAL A 16 6.60 20.59 1.94
C VAL A 16 6.17 19.68 0.79
N CYS A 17 6.97 19.54 -0.26
CA CYS A 17 6.68 18.61 -1.36
C CYS A 17 6.61 17.15 -0.86
N ALA A 18 7.57 16.71 -0.04
CA ALA A 18 7.57 15.37 0.52
C ALA A 18 6.33 15.14 1.42
N ALA A 19 6.00 16.11 2.28
CA ALA A 19 4.82 16.05 3.13
C ALA A 19 3.51 15.98 2.32
N ALA A 20 3.43 16.75 1.22
CA ALA A 20 2.29 16.73 0.31
C ALA A 20 2.14 15.38 -0.41
N VAL A 21 3.25 14.77 -0.84
CA VAL A 21 3.24 13.44 -1.47
C VAL A 21 2.82 12.36 -0.47
N ILE A 22 3.37 12.37 0.74
CA ILE A 22 3.02 11.38 1.76
C ILE A 22 1.57 11.59 2.22
N GLY A 23 1.14 12.84 2.42
CA GLY A 23 -0.22 13.17 2.84
C GLY A 23 -1.28 12.92 1.77
N SER A 24 -0.92 12.94 0.48
CA SER A 24 -1.84 12.61 -0.61
C SER A 24 -1.96 11.12 -0.87
N SER A 25 -1.02 10.29 -0.40
CA SER A 25 -0.99 8.85 -0.67
C SER A 25 -2.28 8.08 -0.31
N PRO A 26 -2.99 8.32 0.82
CA PRO A 26 -4.22 7.59 1.11
C PRO A 26 -5.37 7.99 0.15
N TYR A 27 -5.32 9.20 -0.41
CA TYR A 27 -6.34 9.73 -1.33
C TYR A 27 -6.02 9.46 -2.80
N ILE A 28 -4.86 8.87 -3.13
CA ILE A 28 -4.48 8.59 -4.53
C ILE A 28 -5.51 7.69 -5.20
N GLY A 29 -6.11 6.74 -4.48
CA GLY A 29 -7.20 5.89 -4.98
C GLY A 29 -8.42 6.70 -5.40
N ASP A 30 -8.87 7.61 -4.55
CA ASP A 30 -10.03 8.47 -4.80
C ASP A 30 -9.76 9.48 -5.92
N ILE A 31 -8.59 10.10 -5.92
CA ILE A 31 -8.16 11.02 -6.99
C ILE A 31 -8.13 10.27 -8.32
N ARG A 32 -7.56 9.05 -8.34
CA ARG A 32 -7.53 8.20 -9.53
C ARG A 32 -8.94 7.89 -10.04
N SER A 33 -9.83 7.47 -9.14
CA SER A 33 -11.22 7.17 -9.47
C SER A 33 -11.98 8.39 -9.96
N ALA A 34 -11.75 9.56 -9.36
CA ALA A 34 -12.34 10.83 -9.79
C ALA A 34 -11.86 11.27 -11.19
N ILE A 35 -10.56 11.15 -11.47
CA ILE A 35 -10.01 11.46 -12.80
C ILE A 35 -10.54 10.45 -13.84
N LEU A 36 -10.62 9.16 -13.49
CA LEU A 36 -11.15 8.13 -14.37
C LEU A 36 -12.65 8.36 -14.67
N ALA A 37 -13.43 8.77 -13.68
CA ALA A 37 -14.84 9.11 -13.84
C ALA A 37 -15.04 10.36 -14.71
N ALA A 38 -14.20 11.39 -14.53
CA ALA A 38 -14.29 12.63 -15.29
C ALA A 38 -13.75 12.49 -16.74
N PHE A 39 -12.71 11.69 -16.95
CA PHE A 39 -11.98 11.58 -18.22
C PHE A 39 -11.65 10.11 -18.58
N PRO A 40 -12.64 9.23 -18.79
CA PRO A 40 -12.40 7.80 -18.94
C PRO A 40 -11.52 7.46 -20.16
N THR A 41 -11.66 8.18 -21.27
CA THR A 41 -10.88 7.93 -22.49
C THR A 41 -9.50 8.60 -22.45
N GLN A 42 -9.35 9.73 -21.74
CA GLN A 42 -8.10 10.48 -21.65
C GLN A 42 -7.26 10.15 -20.41
N PHE A 43 -7.79 9.40 -19.44
CA PHE A 43 -7.11 9.02 -18.21
C PHE A 43 -5.68 8.51 -18.47
N ARG A 44 -5.54 7.64 -19.48
CA ARG A 44 -4.24 7.10 -19.93
C ARG A 44 -3.25 8.19 -20.34
N LEU A 45 -3.71 9.16 -21.14
CA LEU A 45 -2.88 10.24 -21.64
C LEU A 45 -2.51 11.23 -20.53
N ILE A 46 -3.43 11.49 -19.60
CA ILE A 46 -3.21 12.41 -18.49
C ILE A 46 -2.16 11.85 -17.53
N ILE A 47 -2.38 10.63 -17.01
CA ILE A 47 -1.46 10.02 -16.03
C ILE A 47 -0.14 9.66 -16.72
N GLY A 48 -0.18 9.02 -17.88
CA GLY A 48 1.01 8.67 -18.64
C GLY A 48 1.82 9.91 -19.06
N GLY A 49 1.14 11.00 -19.46
CA GLY A 49 1.76 12.27 -19.82
C GLY A 49 2.41 12.97 -18.63
N ALA A 50 1.75 12.98 -17.46
CA ALA A 50 2.32 13.54 -16.24
C ALA A 50 3.60 12.80 -15.80
N ILE A 51 3.57 11.47 -15.79
CA ILE A 51 4.73 10.63 -15.45
C ILE A 51 5.85 10.84 -16.47
N ALA A 52 5.54 10.76 -17.77
CA ALA A 52 6.51 10.96 -18.83
C ALA A 52 7.17 12.35 -18.73
N THR A 53 6.40 13.39 -18.42
CA THR A 53 6.91 14.76 -18.24
C THR A 53 7.85 14.84 -17.05
N ALA A 54 7.50 14.24 -15.91
CA ALA A 54 8.37 14.20 -14.72
C ALA A 54 9.68 13.44 -14.99
N VAL A 55 9.59 12.28 -15.64
CA VAL A 55 10.78 11.47 -16.03
C VAL A 55 11.66 12.23 -17.01
N ILE A 56 11.09 12.86 -18.04
CA ILE A 56 11.83 13.67 -19.01
C ILE A 56 12.51 14.85 -18.31
N ALA A 57 11.79 15.56 -17.43
CA ALA A 57 12.37 16.68 -16.67
C ALA A 57 13.54 16.23 -15.80
N ALA A 58 13.42 15.09 -15.12
CA ALA A 58 14.49 14.49 -14.33
C ALA A 58 15.68 14.08 -15.19
N LEU A 59 15.45 13.48 -16.37
CA LEU A 59 16.50 13.10 -17.31
C LEU A 59 17.21 14.33 -17.89
N VAL A 60 16.48 15.37 -18.29
CA VAL A 60 17.05 16.63 -18.78
C VAL A 60 17.91 17.29 -17.70
N TYR A 61 17.42 17.33 -16.46
CA TYR A 61 18.18 17.83 -15.33
C TYR A 61 19.45 17.00 -15.10
N ALA A 62 19.33 15.67 -15.09
CA ALA A 62 20.46 14.76 -14.93
C ALA A 62 21.51 14.98 -16.03
N LEU A 63 21.10 15.04 -17.30
CA LEU A 63 21.97 15.32 -18.44
C LEU A 63 22.66 16.69 -18.32
N GLY A 64 21.92 17.73 -17.91
CA GLY A 64 22.46 19.08 -17.71
C GLY A 64 23.42 19.19 -16.52
N SER A 65 23.28 18.31 -15.53
CA SER A 65 24.15 18.26 -14.34
C SER A 65 25.50 17.58 -14.59
N ILE A 66 25.64 16.81 -15.68
CA ILE A 66 26.87 16.09 -16.01
C ILE A 66 27.90 17.05 -16.60
N ARG A 67 28.87 17.47 -15.77
CA ARG A 67 29.98 18.34 -16.19
C ARG A 67 31.27 17.56 -16.46
N ASP A 68 31.58 16.57 -15.63
CA ASP A 68 32.82 15.77 -15.68
C ASP A 68 32.56 14.29 -16.02
N ARG A 69 33.58 13.61 -16.55
CA ARG A 69 33.56 12.16 -16.89
C ARG A 69 32.35 11.76 -17.74
N ARG A 70 32.05 12.58 -18.76
CA ARG A 70 30.86 12.48 -19.62
C ARG A 70 30.62 11.08 -20.18
N ALA A 71 31.64 10.45 -20.76
CA ALA A 71 31.52 9.11 -21.36
C ALA A 71 30.99 8.08 -20.35
N TRP A 72 31.65 7.92 -19.20
CA TRP A 72 31.23 6.98 -18.17
C TRP A 72 29.85 7.29 -17.58
N ARG A 73 29.52 8.57 -17.38
CA ARG A 73 28.21 8.98 -16.84
C ARG A 73 27.08 8.76 -17.85
N TYR A 74 27.32 9.00 -19.14
CA TYR A 74 26.35 8.68 -20.18
C TYR A 74 26.19 7.18 -20.37
N THR A 75 27.28 6.40 -20.32
CA THR A 75 27.19 4.93 -20.33
C THR A 75 26.40 4.41 -19.14
N GLY A 76 26.68 4.91 -17.93
CA GLY A 76 25.92 4.54 -16.73
C GLY A 76 24.44 4.90 -16.81
N LEU A 77 24.11 6.10 -17.31
CA LEU A 77 22.73 6.52 -17.55
C LEU A 77 22.04 5.63 -18.59
N GLY A 78 22.73 5.30 -19.68
CA GLY A 78 22.21 4.40 -20.71
C GLY A 78 21.93 2.98 -20.19
N VAL A 79 22.84 2.42 -19.38
CA VAL A 79 22.65 1.11 -18.73
C VAL A 79 21.47 1.16 -17.76
N ALA A 80 21.35 2.23 -16.96
CA ALA A 80 20.23 2.38 -16.03
C ALA A 80 18.88 2.48 -16.74
N ILE A 81 18.79 3.28 -17.81
CA ILE A 81 17.57 3.39 -18.63
C ILE A 81 17.26 2.06 -19.31
N GLY A 82 18.26 1.39 -19.90
CA GLY A 82 18.09 0.09 -20.55
C GLY A 82 17.60 -0.98 -19.58
N GLY A 83 18.18 -1.05 -18.38
CA GLY A 83 17.75 -1.95 -17.31
C GLY A 83 16.33 -1.67 -16.83
N ALA A 84 15.97 -0.39 -16.66
CA ALA A 84 14.62 0.02 -16.28
C ALA A 84 13.57 -0.40 -17.34
N VAL A 85 13.87 -0.16 -18.63
CA VAL A 85 12.98 -0.57 -19.74
C VAL A 85 12.84 -2.09 -19.81
N LEU A 86 13.94 -2.83 -19.65
CA LEU A 86 13.91 -4.29 -19.65
C LEU A 86 13.07 -4.83 -18.48
N TYR A 87 13.27 -4.31 -17.27
CA TYR A 87 12.49 -4.68 -16.10
C TYR A 87 10.99 -4.42 -16.31
N ALA A 88 10.64 -3.21 -16.74
CA ALA A 88 9.27 -2.82 -17.09
C ALA A 88 8.61 -3.81 -18.07
N ARG A 89 9.35 -4.26 -19.09
CA ARG A 89 8.87 -5.23 -20.06
C ARG A 89 8.68 -6.63 -19.49
N LEU A 90 9.56 -7.06 -18.58
CA LEU A 90 9.51 -8.38 -17.97
C LEU A 90 8.40 -8.51 -16.91
N VAL A 91 8.04 -7.41 -16.25
CA VAL A 91 7.05 -7.38 -15.17
C VAL A 91 5.65 -6.97 -15.65
N ALA A 92 5.53 -6.47 -16.88
CA ALA A 92 4.24 -6.07 -17.45
C ALA A 92 3.18 -7.18 -17.34
N THR A 93 2.10 -6.86 -16.65
CA THR A 93 0.98 -7.77 -16.37
C THR A 93 -0.04 -7.80 -17.50
N GLY A 94 0.03 -6.82 -18.42
CA GLY A 94 -0.94 -6.62 -19.50
C GLY A 94 -2.20 -5.87 -19.04
N ASN A 95 -2.34 -5.62 -17.74
CA ASN A 95 -3.36 -4.71 -17.20
C ASN A 95 -2.77 -3.30 -17.09
N LEU A 96 -3.27 -2.41 -17.93
CA LEU A 96 -2.75 -1.06 -18.07
C LEU A 96 -2.80 -0.23 -16.78
N LEU A 97 -3.80 -0.43 -15.93
CA LEU A 97 -3.91 0.29 -14.66
C LEU A 97 -2.87 -0.17 -13.64
N VAL A 98 -2.58 -1.48 -13.63
CA VAL A 98 -1.58 -2.08 -12.75
C VAL A 98 -0.18 -1.68 -13.22
N ASP A 99 0.08 -1.85 -14.50
CA ASP A 99 1.38 -1.54 -15.09
C ASP A 99 1.75 -0.07 -14.83
N VAL A 100 0.85 0.89 -15.06
CA VAL A 100 1.14 2.32 -14.81
C VAL A 100 1.53 2.59 -13.36
N VAL A 101 0.81 2.01 -12.40
CA VAL A 101 1.10 2.20 -10.97
C VAL A 101 2.43 1.55 -10.60
N GLU A 102 2.73 0.36 -11.12
CA GLU A 102 4.01 -0.31 -10.89
C GLU A 102 5.19 0.50 -11.46
N HIS A 103 5.05 1.10 -12.64
CA HIS A 103 6.09 1.97 -13.21
C HIS A 103 6.36 3.20 -12.32
N VAL A 104 5.31 3.82 -11.76
CA VAL A 104 5.47 4.95 -10.82
C VAL A 104 6.25 4.51 -9.59
N HIS A 105 5.85 3.41 -8.95
CA HIS A 105 6.53 2.89 -7.76
C HIS A 105 7.98 2.50 -8.07
N PHE A 106 8.24 1.87 -9.22
CA PHE A 106 9.60 1.52 -9.62
C PHE A 106 10.50 2.76 -9.76
N VAL A 107 10.01 3.81 -10.40
CA VAL A 107 10.76 5.07 -10.55
C VAL A 107 10.96 5.73 -9.17
N GLU A 108 9.92 5.81 -8.36
CA GLU A 108 9.95 6.42 -7.03
C GLU A 108 10.94 5.70 -6.10
N TYR A 109 10.79 4.39 -5.92
CA TYR A 109 11.69 3.58 -5.10
C TYR A 109 13.12 3.57 -5.66
N GLY A 110 13.27 3.54 -6.98
CA GLY A 110 14.58 3.65 -7.63
C GLY A 110 15.29 4.95 -7.27
N VAL A 111 14.59 6.09 -7.33
CA VAL A 111 15.14 7.41 -6.95
C VAL A 111 15.49 7.45 -5.46
N ILE A 112 14.64 6.91 -4.59
CA ILE A 112 14.90 6.86 -3.13
C ILE A 112 16.16 6.04 -2.85
N VAL A 113 16.27 4.83 -3.41
CA VAL A 113 17.42 3.95 -3.22
C VAL A 113 18.70 4.58 -3.76
N LEU A 114 18.66 5.19 -4.95
CA LEU A 114 19.82 5.88 -5.53
C LEU A 114 20.31 7.03 -4.65
N ASN A 115 19.40 7.82 -4.10
CA ASN A 115 19.76 8.89 -3.16
C ASN A 115 20.37 8.33 -1.87
N LEU A 116 19.77 7.27 -1.30
CA LEU A 116 20.28 6.63 -0.10
C LEU A 116 21.69 6.07 -0.31
N VAL A 117 21.92 5.36 -1.42
CA VAL A 117 23.24 4.83 -1.79
C VAL A 117 24.23 5.98 -1.99
N SER A 118 23.83 7.04 -2.70
CA SER A 118 24.71 8.20 -2.96
C SER A 118 25.13 8.90 -1.66
N VAL A 119 24.19 9.13 -0.75
CA VAL A 119 24.47 9.70 0.58
C VAL A 119 25.40 8.80 1.37
N THR A 120 25.13 7.49 1.38
CA THR A 120 25.94 6.50 2.11
C THR A 120 27.37 6.46 1.57
N CYS A 121 27.55 6.35 0.25
CA CYS A 121 28.86 6.36 -0.39
C CYS A 121 29.62 7.67 -0.10
N GLY A 122 28.93 8.82 -0.16
CA GLY A 122 29.53 10.11 0.17
C GLY A 122 30.01 10.19 1.62
N LEU A 123 29.21 9.69 2.56
CA LEU A 123 29.57 9.61 3.99
C LEU A 123 30.76 8.68 4.23
N CYS A 124 30.77 7.49 3.61
CA CYS A 124 31.89 6.55 3.70
C CYS A 124 33.18 7.14 3.13
N PHE A 125 33.11 7.81 1.97
CA PHE A 125 34.26 8.48 1.37
C PHE A 125 34.79 9.59 2.27
N ALA A 126 33.91 10.46 2.79
CA ALA A 126 34.30 11.52 3.72
C ALA A 126 34.98 10.94 4.97
N ALA A 127 34.42 9.88 5.56
CA ALA A 127 35.01 9.19 6.70
C ALA A 127 36.35 8.51 6.39
N SER A 128 36.61 8.14 5.13
CA SER A 128 37.91 7.57 4.72
C SER A 128 38.99 8.62 4.51
N VAL A 129 38.62 9.81 4.03
CA VAL A 129 39.54 10.92 3.78
C VAL A 129 39.88 11.66 5.07
N ASP A 130 38.88 11.86 5.94
CA ASP A 130 39.01 12.54 7.22
C ASP A 130 38.32 11.70 8.30
N PRO A 131 38.99 10.64 8.80
CA PRO A 131 38.39 9.72 9.76
C PRO A 131 38.09 10.46 11.07
N PRO A 132 36.84 10.43 11.55
CA PRO A 132 36.50 11.12 12.78
C PRO A 132 37.23 10.47 13.94
N ALA A 133 37.96 11.25 14.75
CA ALA A 133 38.67 10.76 15.92
C ALA A 133 37.74 10.02 16.92
N ARG A 134 36.45 10.38 16.91
CA ARG A 134 35.34 9.66 17.54
C ARG A 134 34.10 9.82 16.66
N PHE A 135 33.32 8.75 16.49
CA PHE A 135 31.98 8.84 15.89
C PHE A 135 31.01 9.54 16.86
N SER A 136 31.19 10.84 17.03
CA SER A 136 30.19 11.71 17.64
C SER A 136 29.49 12.43 16.51
N ILE A 137 28.16 12.35 16.45
CA ILE A 137 27.36 13.26 15.62
C ILE A 137 27.15 14.50 16.50
N PRO A 138 27.92 15.60 16.32
CA PRO A 138 27.62 16.80 17.07
C PRO A 138 26.35 17.37 16.46
N LEU A 139 25.21 16.99 17.02
CA LEU A 139 23.91 17.55 16.67
C LEU A 139 23.89 19.00 17.13
N VAL A 140 24.43 19.88 16.28
CA VAL A 140 24.34 21.32 16.49
C VAL A 140 22.86 21.67 16.56
N ARG A 141 22.43 22.42 17.58
CA ARG A 141 21.02 22.85 17.74
C ARG A 141 20.40 23.45 16.48
N ARG A 142 21.24 24.03 15.61
CA ARG A 142 20.86 24.60 14.31
C ARG A 142 20.36 23.56 13.29
N VAL A 143 20.85 22.32 13.37
CA VAL A 143 20.50 21.19 12.49
C VAL A 143 19.40 20.32 13.10
N LEU A 144 19.36 20.22 14.43
CA LEU A 144 18.33 19.49 15.18
C LEU A 144 16.91 19.95 14.84
N ARG A 145 16.67 21.26 14.80
CA ARG A 145 15.31 21.81 14.58
C ARG A 145 14.72 21.41 13.21
N PRO A 146 15.43 21.62 12.07
CA PRO A 146 14.95 21.15 10.78
C PRO A 146 14.71 19.64 10.70
N ILE A 147 15.62 18.83 11.28
CA ILE A 147 15.47 17.36 11.30
C ILE A 147 14.25 16.98 12.12
N ALA A 148 14.11 17.50 13.34
CA ALA A 148 12.97 17.21 14.21
C ALA A 148 11.65 17.62 13.55
N TYR A 149 11.60 18.77 12.88
CA TYR A 149 10.44 19.20 12.11
C TYR A 149 10.13 18.23 10.96
N GLY A 150 11.13 17.88 10.14
CA GLY A 150 10.96 16.94 9.04
C GLY A 150 10.48 15.56 9.49
N VAL A 151 11.11 15.01 10.54
CA VAL A 151 10.69 13.74 11.14
C VAL A 151 9.27 13.82 11.69
N SER A 152 8.91 14.92 12.38
CA SER A 152 7.56 15.09 12.91
C SER A 152 6.52 15.15 11.79
N VAL A 153 6.81 15.86 10.70
CA VAL A 153 5.93 15.92 9.53
C VAL A 153 5.77 14.56 8.88
N VAL A 154 6.86 13.80 8.70
CA VAL A 154 6.79 12.43 8.16
C VAL A 154 5.99 11.51 9.07
N LEU A 155 6.21 11.56 10.39
CA LEU A 155 5.46 10.76 11.37
C LEU A 155 3.97 11.12 11.38
N LEU A 156 3.62 12.40 11.32
CA LEU A 156 2.22 12.83 11.24
C LEU A 156 1.57 12.39 9.93
N ALA A 157 2.28 12.50 8.80
CA ALA A 157 1.78 12.04 7.52
C ALA A 157 1.62 10.52 7.48
N PHE A 158 2.56 9.76 8.06
CA PHE A 158 2.46 8.32 8.24
C PHE A 158 1.30 7.93 9.16
N ALA A 159 1.11 8.64 10.29
CA ALA A 159 -0.01 8.39 11.19
C ALA A 159 -1.36 8.68 10.51
N GLY A 160 -1.45 9.75 9.71
CA GLY A 160 -2.62 10.05 8.90
C GLY A 160 -2.90 8.99 7.84
N PHE A 161 -1.86 8.52 7.13
CA PHE A 161 -1.97 7.41 6.19
C PHE A 161 -2.43 6.12 6.87
N PHE A 162 -1.82 5.75 8.00
CA PHE A 162 -2.19 4.57 8.75
C PHE A 162 -3.64 4.68 9.27
N HIS A 163 -4.03 5.85 9.76
CA HIS A 163 -5.40 6.12 10.18
C HIS A 163 -6.39 5.96 9.01
N ALA A 164 -6.08 6.51 7.83
CA ALA A 164 -6.96 6.49 6.67
C ALA A 164 -7.04 5.10 6.00
N VAL A 165 -5.94 4.36 5.96
CA VAL A 165 -5.85 3.11 5.17
C VAL A 165 -6.00 1.86 6.03
N HIS A 166 -5.52 1.86 7.27
CA HIS A 166 -5.43 0.65 8.09
C HIS A 166 -6.48 0.55 9.20
N LEU A 167 -7.14 1.64 9.59
CA LEU A 167 -8.16 1.55 10.66
C LEU A 167 -9.50 1.02 10.16
N GLY A 168 -9.75 1.02 8.85
CA GLY A 168 -11.01 0.56 8.28
C GLY A 168 -12.23 1.38 8.74
N HIS A 169 -13.40 0.87 8.44
CA HIS A 169 -14.71 1.38 8.81
C HIS A 169 -15.29 0.52 9.93
N GLN A 170 -15.89 1.19 10.91
CA GLN A 170 -16.69 0.53 11.93
C GLN A 170 -18.07 0.24 11.35
N VAL A 171 -18.44 -1.04 11.26
CA VAL A 171 -19.73 -1.51 10.77
C VAL A 171 -20.59 -1.95 11.96
N TYR A 172 -21.77 -1.35 12.07
CA TYR A 172 -22.78 -1.74 13.06
C TYR A 172 -23.91 -2.49 12.37
N GLU A 173 -24.19 -3.71 12.82
CA GLU A 173 -25.34 -4.51 12.39
C GLU A 173 -26.10 -4.96 13.65
N PRO A 174 -27.41 -4.63 13.79
CA PRO A 174 -28.16 -4.85 15.04
C PRO A 174 -28.07 -6.25 15.63
N ASP A 175 -28.04 -7.29 14.78
CA ASP A 175 -28.06 -8.69 15.21
C ASP A 175 -26.65 -9.26 15.50
N ILE A 176 -25.59 -8.51 15.19
CA ILE A 176 -24.19 -8.97 15.24
C ILE A 176 -23.37 -8.11 16.21
N GLY A 177 -23.72 -6.82 16.32
CA GLY A 177 -22.96 -5.81 17.05
C GLY A 177 -22.05 -5.00 16.12
N VAL A 178 -20.86 -4.67 16.62
CA VAL A 178 -19.90 -3.81 15.93
C VAL A 178 -18.66 -4.61 15.53
N PHE A 179 -18.22 -4.46 14.29
CA PHE A 179 -16.94 -4.98 13.81
C PHE A 179 -16.23 -3.96 12.91
N TRP A 180 -14.95 -4.21 12.63
CA TRP A 180 -14.14 -3.37 11.75
C TRP A 180 -13.94 -4.06 10.41
N SER A 181 -14.05 -3.30 9.32
CA SER A 181 -13.87 -3.79 7.96
C SER A 181 -13.10 -2.78 7.10
N HIS A 182 -12.41 -3.18 6.04
CA HIS A 182 -11.86 -2.22 5.08
C HIS A 182 -12.95 -1.47 4.29
N TYR A 183 -14.19 -1.95 4.35
CA TYR A 183 -15.33 -1.39 3.63
C TYR A 183 -16.39 -0.90 4.62
N ASP A 184 -17.08 0.19 4.29
CA ASP A 184 -18.35 0.49 4.95
C ASP A 184 -19.40 -0.59 4.64
N ALA A 185 -20.48 -0.62 5.42
CA ALA A 185 -21.52 -1.66 5.30
C ALA A 185 -22.13 -1.77 3.89
N GLN A 186 -22.34 -0.64 3.21
CA GLN A 186 -22.98 -0.61 1.90
C GLN A 186 -22.02 -1.13 0.83
N THR A 187 -20.78 -0.66 0.85
CA THR A 187 -19.72 -1.13 -0.03
C THR A 187 -19.47 -2.62 0.17
N LEU A 188 -19.48 -3.09 1.42
CA LEU A 188 -19.25 -4.49 1.74
C LEU A 188 -20.33 -5.42 1.13
N LEU A 189 -21.60 -5.01 1.18
CA LEU A 189 -22.70 -5.73 0.52
C LEU A 189 -22.60 -5.69 -1.01
N ALA A 190 -22.15 -4.57 -1.57
CA ALA A 190 -21.93 -4.43 -3.01
C ALA A 190 -20.80 -5.36 -3.50
N GLU A 191 -19.68 -5.39 -2.79
CA GLU A 191 -18.56 -6.31 -3.05
C GLU A 191 -19.00 -7.77 -2.92
N SER A 192 -19.77 -8.10 -1.88
CA SER A 192 -20.36 -9.44 -1.71
C SER A 192 -21.21 -9.85 -2.92
N THR A 193 -22.07 -8.96 -3.40
CA THR A 193 -22.92 -9.22 -4.57
C THR A 193 -22.09 -9.42 -5.84
N ASP A 194 -21.08 -8.58 -6.05
CA ASP A 194 -20.18 -8.72 -7.19
C ASP A 194 -19.42 -10.05 -7.14
N ARG A 195 -18.88 -10.45 -5.98
CA ARG A 195 -18.13 -11.70 -5.80
C ARG A 195 -19.04 -12.91 -5.96
N ALA A 196 -20.27 -12.85 -5.45
CA ALA A 196 -21.29 -13.88 -5.66
C ALA A 196 -21.53 -14.16 -7.15
N ASN A 197 -21.45 -13.13 -8.00
CA ASN A 197 -21.61 -13.29 -9.45
C ASN A 197 -20.31 -13.74 -10.14
N ARG A 198 -19.19 -13.08 -9.82
CA ARG A 198 -17.89 -13.30 -10.47
C ARG A 198 -17.33 -14.68 -10.18
N TRP A 199 -17.43 -15.15 -8.94
CA TRP A 199 -16.80 -16.39 -8.51
C TRP A 199 -17.58 -17.66 -8.89
N ARG A 200 -18.83 -17.52 -9.34
CA ARG A 200 -19.57 -18.65 -9.94
C ARG A 200 -18.85 -19.24 -11.16
N SER A 201 -18.21 -18.39 -11.96
CA SER A 201 -17.49 -18.81 -13.16
C SER A 201 -15.97 -18.79 -13.00
N ASN A 202 -15.43 -17.96 -12.11
CA ASN A 202 -13.99 -17.84 -11.90
C ASN A 202 -13.65 -17.73 -10.39
N PRO A 203 -13.65 -18.86 -9.67
CA PRO A 203 -13.37 -18.88 -8.23
C PRO A 203 -11.88 -18.60 -7.93
N PRO A 204 -11.55 -17.95 -6.81
CA PRO A 204 -10.19 -17.54 -6.46
C PRO A 204 -9.37 -18.72 -5.90
N THR A 205 -9.16 -19.76 -6.70
CA THR A 205 -8.51 -21.02 -6.30
C THR A 205 -6.99 -21.01 -6.42
N GLU A 206 -6.43 -20.02 -7.11
CA GLU A 206 -4.99 -19.87 -7.33
C GLU A 206 -4.48 -18.57 -6.73
N MET A 207 -3.39 -18.66 -5.95
CA MET A 207 -2.66 -17.49 -5.49
C MET A 207 -1.68 -17.06 -6.58
N ARG A 208 -2.01 -15.98 -7.29
CA ARG A 208 -1.12 -15.42 -8.31
C ARG A 208 0.00 -14.66 -7.60
N ARG A 209 1.26 -14.96 -7.94
CA ARG A 209 2.46 -14.38 -7.28
C ARG A 209 2.55 -12.86 -7.39
N LEU A 210 1.91 -12.26 -8.41
CA LEU A 210 1.93 -10.84 -8.71
C LEU A 210 0.51 -10.36 -9.07
N SER A 211 -0.46 -10.56 -8.18
CA SER A 211 -1.80 -9.97 -8.33
C SER A 211 -2.06 -8.93 -7.25
N HIS A 212 -2.88 -7.93 -7.59
CA HIS A 212 -3.48 -7.05 -6.59
C HIS A 212 -4.21 -7.89 -5.54
N GLU A 213 -4.00 -7.56 -4.27
CA GLU A 213 -4.68 -8.23 -3.17
C GLU A 213 -6.18 -7.97 -3.26
N ASP A 214 -7.00 -9.03 -3.20
CA ASP A 214 -8.44 -8.90 -3.08
C ASP A 214 -8.77 -8.74 -1.60
N GLN A 215 -8.80 -7.48 -1.13
CA GLN A 215 -8.99 -7.15 0.29
C GLN A 215 -10.26 -7.79 0.88
N TYR A 216 -11.35 -7.85 0.10
CA TYR A 216 -12.57 -8.54 0.48
C TYR A 216 -12.33 -10.02 0.79
N LEU A 217 -11.57 -10.73 -0.07
CA LEU A 217 -11.24 -12.13 0.15
C LEU A 217 -10.27 -12.31 1.33
N SER A 218 -9.24 -11.48 1.45
CA SER A 218 -8.29 -11.53 2.56
C SER A 218 -9.00 -11.34 3.91
N GLU A 219 -9.87 -10.35 4.02
CA GLU A 219 -10.63 -10.05 5.23
C GLU A 219 -11.63 -11.17 5.58
N ALA A 220 -12.36 -11.68 4.58
CA ALA A 220 -13.25 -12.82 4.78
C ALA A 220 -12.51 -14.07 5.28
N LEU A 221 -11.34 -14.38 4.70
CA LEU A 221 -10.52 -15.51 5.14
C LEU A 221 -10.01 -15.31 6.56
N TRP A 222 -9.70 -14.08 6.98
CA TRP A 222 -9.37 -13.76 8.36
C TRP A 222 -10.56 -14.05 9.30
N HIS A 223 -11.78 -13.63 8.96
CA HIS A 223 -12.98 -13.96 9.74
C HIS A 223 -13.25 -15.46 9.80
N VAL A 224 -13.02 -16.22 8.73
CA VAL A 224 -13.11 -17.70 8.74
C VAL A 224 -12.11 -18.30 9.72
N GLN A 225 -10.87 -17.80 9.74
CA GLN A 225 -9.84 -18.25 10.67
C GLN A 225 -10.20 -17.90 12.12
N GLU A 226 -10.70 -16.68 12.38
CA GLU A 226 -11.14 -16.24 13.71
C GLU A 226 -12.29 -17.09 14.23
N ARG A 227 -13.33 -17.28 13.41
CA ARG A 227 -14.46 -18.18 13.72
C ARG A 227 -13.99 -19.57 14.12
N ASN A 228 -13.12 -20.17 13.31
CA ASN A 228 -12.64 -21.54 13.54
C ASN A 228 -11.75 -21.62 14.78
N ARG A 229 -10.94 -20.59 15.05
CA ARG A 229 -10.11 -20.49 16.26
C ARG A 229 -10.98 -20.39 17.51
N ALA A 230 -11.95 -19.49 17.52
CA ALA A 230 -12.89 -19.30 18.63
C ALA A 230 -13.68 -20.59 18.90
N TRP A 231 -14.19 -21.25 17.85
CA TRP A 231 -14.90 -22.52 17.96
C TRP A 231 -14.01 -23.61 18.58
N GLY A 232 -12.76 -23.75 18.09
CA GLY A 232 -11.80 -24.72 18.62
C GLY A 232 -11.38 -24.43 20.07
N ALA A 233 -11.41 -23.17 20.50
CA ALA A 233 -11.15 -22.75 21.87
C ALA A 233 -12.35 -22.91 22.81
N GLY A 234 -13.53 -23.27 22.28
CA GLY A 234 -14.77 -23.34 23.05
C GLY A 234 -15.44 -21.99 23.30
N ASP A 235 -14.93 -20.89 22.72
CA ASP A 235 -15.57 -19.57 22.72
C ASP A 235 -16.68 -19.54 21.67
N GLN A 236 -17.83 -20.07 22.09
CA GLN A 236 -18.98 -20.25 21.20
C GLN A 236 -19.58 -18.91 20.77
N PHE A 237 -19.58 -17.89 21.65
CA PHE A 237 -20.15 -16.59 21.34
C PHE A 237 -19.35 -15.87 20.25
N SER A 238 -18.04 -15.78 20.41
CA SER A 238 -17.18 -15.18 19.38
C SER A 238 -17.30 -15.96 18.07
N ALA A 239 -17.28 -17.30 18.12
CA ALA A 239 -17.47 -18.12 16.92
C ALA A 239 -18.81 -17.87 16.22
N TRP A 240 -19.90 -17.77 16.99
CA TRP A 240 -21.23 -17.48 16.45
C TRP A 240 -21.28 -16.09 15.81
N ARG A 241 -20.76 -15.07 16.49
CA ARG A 241 -20.69 -13.70 15.98
C ARG A 241 -19.90 -13.61 14.67
N GLU A 242 -18.71 -14.21 14.62
CA GLU A 242 -17.91 -14.25 13.38
C GLU A 242 -18.63 -15.01 12.26
N ASN A 243 -19.38 -16.09 12.58
CA ASN A 243 -20.20 -16.78 11.59
C ASN A 243 -21.33 -15.90 11.04
N LEU A 244 -21.98 -15.09 11.88
CA LEU A 244 -23.00 -14.15 11.42
C LEU A 244 -22.42 -13.06 10.50
N ILE A 245 -21.23 -12.53 10.82
CA ILE A 245 -20.51 -11.59 9.94
C ILE A 245 -20.27 -12.23 8.57
N LEU A 246 -19.75 -13.46 8.56
CA LEU A 246 -19.48 -14.20 7.34
C LEU A 246 -20.74 -14.50 6.54
N GLU A 247 -21.83 -14.92 7.19
CA GLU A 247 -23.10 -15.22 6.51
C GLU A 247 -23.75 -13.95 5.91
N ARG A 248 -23.64 -12.82 6.60
CA ARG A 248 -24.25 -11.55 6.18
C ARG A 248 -23.46 -10.85 5.08
N PHE A 249 -22.14 -10.75 5.25
CA PHE A 249 -21.29 -9.89 4.42
C PHE A 249 -20.33 -10.67 3.51
N TYR A 250 -19.94 -11.89 3.89
CA TYR A 250 -18.92 -12.68 3.18
C TYR A 250 -19.41 -14.03 2.64
N ALA A 251 -20.72 -14.17 2.42
CA ALA A 251 -21.33 -15.41 1.95
C ALA A 251 -20.63 -16.07 0.74
N PRO A 252 -20.19 -15.32 -0.30
CA PRO A 252 -19.50 -15.92 -1.45
C PRO A 252 -18.24 -16.70 -1.08
N VAL A 253 -17.51 -16.28 -0.05
CA VAL A 253 -16.29 -16.95 0.45
C VAL A 253 -16.62 -18.24 1.16
N LEU A 254 -17.78 -18.32 1.82
CA LEU A 254 -18.25 -19.54 2.46
C LEU A 254 -18.65 -20.61 1.46
N ASP A 255 -19.18 -20.20 0.30
CA ASP A 255 -19.80 -21.08 -0.70
C ASP A 255 -18.84 -21.51 -1.83
N THR A 256 -17.73 -20.79 -1.99
CA THR A 256 -16.80 -20.99 -3.10
C THR A 256 -15.46 -21.53 -2.59
N PRO A 257 -14.84 -22.51 -3.29
CA PRO A 257 -13.44 -22.87 -3.06
C PRO A 257 -12.51 -21.66 -3.24
N THR A 258 -11.52 -21.56 -2.37
CA THR A 258 -10.48 -20.52 -2.42
C THR A 258 -9.09 -21.17 -2.43
N PHE A 259 -8.04 -20.38 -2.68
CA PHE A 259 -6.66 -20.84 -2.57
C PHE A 259 -6.31 -21.32 -1.15
N ALA A 260 -7.02 -20.81 -0.13
CA ALA A 260 -6.83 -21.18 1.28
C ALA A 260 -7.59 -22.47 1.65
N SER A 261 -8.73 -22.73 1.03
CA SER A 261 -9.53 -23.95 1.27
C SER A 261 -10.20 -24.44 -0.01
N ARG A 262 -9.91 -25.69 -0.40
CA ARG A 262 -10.52 -26.35 -1.56
C ARG A 262 -11.99 -26.72 -1.34
N THR A 263 -12.43 -26.78 -0.10
CA THR A 263 -13.82 -27.05 0.27
C THR A 263 -14.50 -25.76 0.72
N PRO A 264 -15.82 -25.60 0.45
CA PRO A 264 -16.62 -24.52 1.01
C PRO A 264 -16.43 -24.44 2.53
N SER A 265 -16.34 -23.21 3.05
CA SER A 265 -16.11 -22.94 4.48
C SER A 265 -17.41 -22.70 5.26
N ARG A 266 -18.57 -22.81 4.60
CA ARG A 266 -19.89 -22.72 5.26
C ARG A 266 -20.04 -23.83 6.29
N TRP A 267 -20.51 -23.50 7.48
CA TRP A 267 -20.89 -24.51 8.47
C TRP A 267 -22.06 -25.36 7.92
N PRO A 268 -21.97 -26.69 8.01
CA PRO A 268 -23.12 -27.56 7.76
C PRO A 268 -24.30 -27.17 8.65
N ALA A 269 -25.53 -27.31 8.16
CA ALA A 269 -26.73 -26.96 8.93
C ALA A 269 -26.75 -27.56 10.34
N PRO A 270 -26.42 -28.85 10.57
CA PRO A 270 -26.40 -29.40 11.93
C PRO A 270 -25.41 -28.72 12.87
N GLN A 271 -24.25 -28.30 12.37
CA GLN A 271 -23.25 -27.58 13.17
C GLN A 271 -23.72 -26.16 13.47
N ARG A 272 -24.32 -25.48 12.48
CA ARG A 272 -24.86 -24.13 12.66
C ARG A 272 -25.99 -24.12 13.68
N ASP A 273 -26.89 -25.10 13.60
CA ASP A 273 -28.03 -25.23 14.51
C ASP A 273 -27.59 -25.56 15.94
N ASP A 274 -26.59 -26.43 16.11
CA ASP A 274 -25.95 -26.70 17.41
C ASP A 274 -25.31 -25.43 18.00
N ALA A 275 -24.56 -24.66 17.19
CA ALA A 275 -23.98 -23.40 17.64
C ALA A 275 -25.06 -22.40 18.09
N ALA A 276 -26.13 -22.24 17.30
CA ALA A 276 -27.25 -21.37 17.63
C ALA A 276 -27.95 -21.79 18.93
N ALA A 277 -28.19 -23.09 19.11
CA ALA A 277 -28.83 -23.63 20.30
C ALA A 277 -28.00 -23.39 21.57
N ARG A 278 -26.67 -23.53 21.46
CA ARG A 278 -25.76 -23.27 22.58
C ARG A 278 -25.77 -21.82 23.03
N ILE A 279 -25.75 -20.87 22.09
CA ILE A 279 -25.86 -19.43 22.41
C ILE A 279 -27.21 -19.10 23.03
N ALA A 280 -28.30 -19.65 22.51
CA ALA A 280 -29.63 -19.44 23.08
C ALA A 280 -29.77 -19.98 24.52
N SER A 281 -28.94 -20.97 24.89
CA SER A 281 -28.94 -21.58 26.22
C SER A 281 -27.99 -20.91 27.22
N ASP A 282 -27.15 -19.97 26.78
CA ASP A 282 -26.20 -19.25 27.65
C ASP A 282 -26.87 -17.94 28.15
N PRO A 283 -27.26 -17.86 29.43
CA PRO A 283 -27.93 -16.68 29.99
C PRO A 283 -26.99 -15.49 30.21
N GLY A 284 -25.70 -15.60 29.86
CA GLY A 284 -24.70 -14.54 30.01
C GLY A 284 -24.73 -13.44 28.95
N ILE A 285 -25.70 -13.46 28.02
CA ILE A 285 -25.80 -12.59 26.85
C ILE A 285 -27.22 -12.02 26.71
#